data_AF-A0A9W7F1K9-F1
#
_entry.id   AF-A0A9W7F1K9-F1
#
_cell.length_a   1.000
_cell.length_b   1.000
_cell.length_c   1.000
_cell.angle_alpha   90.00
_cell.angle_beta   90.00
_cell.angle_gamma   90.00
#
_symmetry.space_group_name_H-M   'P 1'
#
loop_
_entity.id
_entity.type
_entity.pdbx_description
1 polymer ?
#
loop_
_entity_poly.entity_id
_entity_poly.type
_entity_poly.pdbx_seq_one_letter_code
_entity_poly.pdbx_strand_id
1 'polypeptide(L)'
;MAACLETPPLVIPSHLELISSTNAGRNLVTCTRAAAGTVVLNALAFCHVIHQRFRKHTCDACYAFTSIDGRDLPFPCEGTCGVHYCSSVCRDAKKARHSKVCSLTNLGSKSRSKSSKKSDKTLETGINLLLSAISNDVPLSYLVNQLGEDDESISTPGKSKRLSSYTSAEVSLRKLLPCPLPQGSYSKALSTSHFNAVGLYDEYGSETGYLLSPLMALVNHSCLPNCCQVVENGRVFLKALRDIEVGEELSYSYVSIGLDSDRRKSILDNWGFTCGCYRCRIEIQSGEKTTNSELETFDERHVCCCGAVSFEVERNRGGEGEEEDCVCHIAGIIM
;
A
#
# COMPACT_ATOMS: atom_id res chain seq x y z
N MET A 1 25.57 9.61 24.70
CA MET A 1 24.66 10.46 23.91
C MET A 1 24.77 10.00 22.47
N ALA A 2 23.83 9.19 21.98
CA ALA A 2 23.77 8.88 20.56
C ALA A 2 23.38 10.18 19.86
N ALA A 3 24.26 10.69 18.99
CA ALA A 3 23.92 11.80 18.13
C ALA A 3 22.60 11.45 17.43
N CYS A 4 21.58 12.30 17.55
CA CYS A 4 20.43 12.25 16.68
C CYS A 4 20.99 12.46 15.26
N LEU A 5 21.29 11.37 14.57
CA LEU A 5 21.57 11.40 13.15
C LEU A 5 20.34 12.06 12.52
N GLU A 6 20.52 13.28 12.01
CA GLU A 6 19.45 13.98 11.30
C GLU A 6 18.89 13.01 10.26
N THR A 7 17.60 12.72 10.36
CA THR A 7 16.93 11.88 9.38
C THR A 7 17.07 12.58 8.03
N PRO A 8 17.61 11.92 6.99
CA PRO A 8 17.77 12.57 5.69
C PRO A 8 16.41 13.10 5.22
N PRO A 9 16.36 14.22 4.49
CA PRO A 9 15.11 14.72 3.95
C PRO A 9 14.56 13.73 2.91
N LEU A 10 13.23 13.63 2.84
CA LEU A 10 12.59 12.92 1.74
C LEU A 10 12.88 13.68 0.43
N VAL A 11 13.49 13.00 -0.53
CA VAL A 11 13.82 13.60 -1.83
C VAL A 11 12.59 13.56 -2.72
N ILE A 12 11.95 14.71 -2.92
CA ILE A 12 10.87 14.89 -3.90
C ILE A 12 11.49 15.09 -5.29
N PRO A 13 11.03 14.36 -6.33
CA PRO A 13 11.49 14.59 -7.70
C PRO A 13 11.29 16.05 -8.14
N SER A 14 12.22 16.60 -8.93
CA SER A 14 12.21 18.03 -9.29
C SER A 14 11.00 18.49 -10.12
N HIS A 15 10.30 17.55 -10.76
CA HIS A 15 9.06 17.83 -11.48
C HIS A 15 7.81 17.75 -10.60
N LEU A 16 7.97 17.50 -9.31
CA LEU A 16 6.91 17.47 -8.31
C LEU A 16 7.20 18.45 -7.18
N GLU A 17 6.14 18.90 -6.53
CA GLU A 17 6.20 19.75 -5.35
C GLU A 17 5.30 19.18 -4.27
N LEU A 18 5.80 19.16 -3.03
CA LEU A 18 5.00 18.84 -1.86
C LEU A 18 4.29 20.11 -1.39
N ILE A 19 2.95 20.10 -1.44
CA ILE A 19 2.12 21.15 -0.89
C ILE A 19 1.29 20.63 0.29
N SER A 20 0.70 21.54 1.04
CA SER A 20 -0.24 21.22 2.11
C SER A 20 -1.52 22.03 1.94
N SER A 21 -2.66 21.38 2.13
CA SER A 21 -3.98 22.01 2.13
C SER A 21 -4.69 21.76 3.46
N THR A 22 -5.64 22.63 3.80
CA THR A 22 -6.44 22.48 5.03
C THR A 22 -7.32 21.23 5.01
N ASN A 23 -7.77 20.80 3.83
CA ASN A 23 -8.79 19.75 3.69
C ASN A 23 -8.21 18.38 3.37
N ALA A 24 -7.05 18.32 2.70
CA ALA A 24 -6.45 17.07 2.24
C ALA A 24 -5.03 16.85 2.79
N GLY A 25 -4.59 17.69 3.73
CA GLY A 25 -3.25 17.61 4.32
C GLY A 25 -2.16 17.77 3.26
N ARG A 26 -1.09 16.98 3.39
CA ARG A 26 0.05 16.95 2.47
C ARG A 26 -0.30 16.25 1.17
N ASN A 27 0.12 16.79 0.03
CA ASN A 27 -0.02 16.13 -1.26
C ASN A 27 1.08 16.51 -2.25
N LEU A 28 1.21 15.72 -3.33
CA LEU A 28 2.11 16.02 -4.44
C LEU A 28 1.35 16.66 -5.60
N VAL A 29 1.84 17.80 -6.08
CA VAL A 29 1.43 18.41 -7.35
C VAL A 29 2.55 18.29 -8.38
N THR A 30 2.19 18.36 -9.66
CA THR A 30 3.18 18.40 -10.74
C THR A 30 3.62 19.83 -11.06
N CYS A 31 4.92 20.06 -11.20
CA CYS A 31 5.50 21.34 -11.65
C CYS A 31 5.65 21.40 -13.18
N THR A 32 5.38 20.29 -13.87
CA THR A 32 5.47 20.17 -15.33
C THR A 32 4.22 19.50 -15.89
N ARG A 33 3.84 19.80 -17.14
CA ARG A 33 2.80 19.02 -17.82
C ARG A 33 3.26 17.57 -17.98
N ALA A 34 2.40 16.62 -17.67
CA ALA A 34 2.62 15.20 -17.92
C ALA A 34 1.58 14.67 -18.92
N ALA A 35 2.01 14.00 -19.98
CA ALA A 35 1.09 13.40 -20.94
C ALA A 35 0.52 12.08 -20.38
N ALA A 36 -0.67 11.69 -20.86
CA ALA A 36 -1.24 10.37 -20.58
C ALA A 36 -0.21 9.26 -20.86
N GLY A 37 -0.11 8.30 -19.93
CA GLY A 37 0.83 7.18 -19.99
C GLY A 37 2.23 7.47 -19.44
N THR A 38 2.53 8.72 -19.09
CA THR A 38 3.80 9.08 -18.45
C THR A 38 3.89 8.52 -17.03
N VAL A 39 5.03 7.96 -16.66
CA VAL A 39 5.35 7.65 -15.25
C VAL A 39 5.70 8.94 -14.54
N VAL A 40 4.78 9.43 -13.70
CA VAL A 40 4.93 10.69 -12.95
C VAL A 40 5.63 10.49 -11.60
N LEU A 41 5.60 9.28 -11.05
CA LEU A 41 6.31 8.94 -9.81
C LEU A 41 6.92 7.54 -9.93
N ASN A 42 8.16 7.39 -9.46
CA ASN A 42 8.84 6.11 -9.29
C ASN A 42 9.39 6.06 -7.86
N ALA A 43 8.85 5.14 -7.06
CA ALA A 43 9.14 5.05 -5.66
C ALA A 43 9.66 3.66 -5.28
N LEU A 44 10.65 3.63 -4.38
CA LEU A 44 11.11 2.41 -3.73
C LEU A 44 10.28 2.13 -2.48
N ALA A 45 10.02 0.85 -2.22
CA ALA A 45 9.49 0.43 -0.94
C ALA A 45 10.56 0.61 0.16
N PHE A 46 10.22 1.36 1.21
CA PHE A 46 11.01 1.42 2.43
C PHE A 46 10.97 0.06 3.13
N CYS A 47 9.79 -0.53 3.26
CA CYS A 47 9.61 -1.89 3.73
C CYS A 47 8.37 -2.52 3.09
N HIS A 48 8.28 -3.84 3.22
CA HIS A 48 7.20 -4.64 2.67
C HIS A 48 6.99 -5.91 3.47
N VAL A 49 5.83 -6.52 3.28
CA VAL A 49 5.48 -7.85 3.78
C VAL A 49 4.72 -8.60 2.70
N ILE A 50 5.08 -9.85 2.48
CA ILE A 50 4.25 -10.81 1.74
C ILE A 50 3.50 -11.67 2.77
N HIS A 51 2.17 -11.73 2.61
CA HIS A 51 1.30 -12.54 3.46
C HIS A 51 1.71 -14.00 3.41
N GLN A 52 1.65 -14.69 4.55
CA GLN A 52 2.17 -16.05 4.69
C GLN A 52 1.68 -17.02 3.61
N ARG A 53 0.39 -16.92 3.22
CA ARG A 53 -0.22 -17.77 2.19
C ARG A 53 0.36 -17.57 0.77
N PHE A 54 1.00 -16.44 0.51
CA PHE A 54 1.54 -16.08 -0.81
C PHE A 54 3.06 -16.11 -0.90
N ARG A 55 3.79 -16.31 0.21
CA ARG A 55 5.27 -16.25 0.22
C ARG A 55 5.97 -17.24 -0.72
N LYS A 56 5.27 -18.30 -1.13
CA LYS A 56 5.72 -19.29 -2.12
C LYS A 56 5.53 -18.84 -3.56
N HIS A 57 4.59 -17.94 -3.81
CA HIS A 57 4.15 -17.56 -5.16
C HIS A 57 4.44 -16.10 -5.50
N THR A 58 4.72 -15.26 -4.50
CA THR A 58 5.11 -13.86 -4.68
C THR A 58 6.57 -13.67 -4.30
N CYS A 59 7.36 -13.09 -5.22
CA CYS A 59 8.77 -12.84 -4.98
C CYS A 59 8.95 -11.73 -3.93
N ASP A 60 9.69 -12.00 -2.86
CA ASP A 60 9.97 -11.05 -1.77
C ASP A 60 10.95 -9.92 -2.15
N ALA A 61 11.45 -9.91 -3.39
CA ALA A 61 12.34 -8.87 -3.89
C ALA A 61 11.67 -7.95 -4.93
N CYS A 62 11.08 -8.54 -5.97
CA CYS A 62 10.49 -7.79 -7.08
C CYS A 62 8.96 -7.72 -7.05
N TYR A 63 8.31 -8.40 -6.10
CA TYR A 63 6.86 -8.51 -5.94
C TYR A 63 6.12 -9.21 -7.08
N ALA A 64 6.86 -9.73 -8.08
CA ALA A 64 6.26 -10.55 -9.13
C ALA A 64 5.55 -11.75 -8.50
N PHE A 65 4.28 -11.87 -8.82
CA PHE A 65 3.50 -13.07 -8.56
C PHE A 65 3.67 -14.00 -9.75
N THR A 66 4.02 -15.26 -9.51
CA THR A 66 4.10 -16.27 -10.57
C THR A 66 3.11 -17.37 -10.25
N SER A 67 1.95 -17.32 -10.91
CA SER A 67 0.98 -18.42 -10.93
C SER A 67 1.26 -19.41 -12.06
N ILE A 68 2.53 -19.66 -12.41
CA ILE A 68 2.82 -20.63 -13.49
C ILE A 68 2.58 -22.03 -12.92
N ASP A 69 1.32 -22.47 -13.03
CA ASP A 69 0.80 -23.80 -12.70
C ASP A 69 0.66 -24.11 -11.20
N GLY A 70 0.57 -23.08 -10.33
CA GLY A 70 0.51 -23.26 -8.87
C GLY A 70 1.81 -23.82 -8.26
N ARG A 71 2.94 -23.63 -8.96
CA ARG A 71 4.27 -24.07 -8.49
C ARG A 71 4.91 -23.01 -7.60
N ASP A 72 5.59 -23.48 -6.55
CA ASP A 72 6.44 -22.64 -5.71
C ASP A 72 7.53 -21.96 -6.57
N LEU A 73 7.84 -20.70 -6.25
CA LEU A 73 8.96 -19.96 -6.83
C LEU A 73 10.28 -20.72 -6.61
N PRO A 74 11.18 -20.77 -7.62
CA PRO A 74 12.28 -21.73 -7.63
C PRO A 74 13.40 -21.48 -6.61
N PHE A 75 13.48 -20.28 -6.03
CA PHE A 75 14.56 -19.92 -5.10
C PHE A 75 14.01 -19.62 -3.71
N PRO A 76 13.82 -20.63 -2.84
CA PRO A 76 13.45 -20.41 -1.45
C PRO A 76 14.58 -19.72 -0.67
N CYS A 77 14.22 -19.04 0.42
CA CYS A 77 15.17 -18.65 1.44
C CYS A 77 15.82 -19.90 2.06
N GLU A 78 17.10 -19.80 2.42
CA GLU A 78 17.88 -20.87 3.09
C GLU A 78 17.41 -21.14 4.54
N GLY A 79 16.61 -20.24 5.12
CA GLY A 79 16.02 -20.38 6.45
C GLY A 79 14.63 -21.00 6.46
N THR A 80 13.93 -20.91 7.60
CA THR A 80 12.60 -21.53 7.82
C THR A 80 11.42 -20.56 7.71
N CYS A 81 11.65 -19.36 7.14
CA CYS A 81 10.64 -18.30 7.06
C CYS A 81 9.57 -18.53 5.97
N GLY A 82 9.85 -19.41 5.01
CA GLY A 82 8.96 -19.72 3.88
C GLY A 82 8.92 -18.66 2.77
N VAL A 83 9.82 -17.68 2.81
CA VAL A 83 9.98 -16.65 1.75
C VAL A 83 10.65 -17.25 0.51
N HIS A 84 10.18 -16.85 -0.68
CA HIS A 84 10.73 -17.28 -1.97
C HIS A 84 11.05 -16.11 -2.91
N TYR A 85 11.85 -16.41 -3.92
CA TYR A 85 12.30 -15.48 -4.95
C TYR A 85 12.19 -16.10 -6.35
N CYS A 86 11.95 -15.26 -7.37
CA CYS A 86 11.87 -15.71 -8.76
C CYS A 86 13.23 -16.02 -9.39
N SER A 87 14.32 -15.49 -8.82
CA SER A 87 15.68 -15.69 -9.31
C SER A 87 16.69 -15.66 -8.17
N SER A 88 17.86 -16.26 -8.39
CA SER A 88 19.03 -16.09 -7.51
C SER A 88 19.41 -14.62 -7.36
N VAL A 89 19.31 -13.82 -8.44
CA VAL A 89 19.55 -12.37 -8.42
C VAL A 89 18.64 -11.68 -7.39
N CYS A 90 17.33 -11.97 -7.43
CA CYS A 90 16.36 -11.42 -6.46
C CYS A 90 16.66 -11.87 -5.01
N ARG A 91 16.97 -13.14 -4.82
CA ARG A 91 17.33 -13.68 -3.49
C ARG A 91 18.57 -12.99 -2.94
N ASP A 92 19.63 -12.95 -3.72
CA ASP A 92 20.94 -12.46 -3.30
C ASP A 92 20.89 -10.95 -3.05
N ALA A 93 20.13 -10.19 -3.85
CA ALA A 93 19.89 -8.76 -3.65
C ALA A 93 19.17 -8.42 -2.32
N LYS A 94 18.37 -9.35 -1.77
CA LYS A 94 17.66 -9.16 -0.49
C LYS A 94 18.28 -9.95 0.67
N LYS A 95 19.24 -10.83 0.42
CA LYS A 95 19.83 -11.77 1.41
C LYS A 95 20.31 -11.06 2.68
N ALA A 96 21.06 -9.97 2.54
CA ALA A 96 21.61 -9.22 3.67
C ALA A 96 20.53 -8.58 4.55
N ARG A 97 19.46 -8.06 3.95
CA ARG A 97 18.34 -7.44 4.68
C ARG A 97 17.45 -8.52 5.31
N HIS A 98 17.11 -9.55 4.54
CA HIS A 98 16.26 -10.63 4.99
C HIS A 98 16.87 -11.42 6.16
N SER A 99 18.18 -11.72 6.11
CA SER A 99 18.85 -12.50 7.15
C SER A 99 18.76 -11.88 8.55
N LYS A 100 18.72 -10.54 8.64
CA LYS A 100 18.53 -9.80 9.90
C LYS A 100 17.21 -10.15 10.61
N VAL A 101 16.17 -10.53 9.85
CA VAL A 101 14.81 -10.75 10.36
C VAL A 101 14.21 -12.11 10.01
N CYS A 102 14.94 -12.98 9.32
CA CYS A 102 14.48 -14.28 8.84
C CYS A 102 13.88 -15.15 9.98
N SER A 103 14.55 -15.20 11.14
CA SER A 103 14.08 -15.97 12.30
C SER A 103 12.82 -15.37 12.96
N LEU A 104 12.53 -14.10 12.68
CA LEU A 104 11.43 -13.31 13.21
C LEU A 104 10.27 -13.15 12.21
N THR A 105 10.42 -13.51 10.94
CA THR A 105 9.37 -13.37 9.90
C THR A 105 8.08 -14.15 10.21
N ASN A 106 8.12 -15.06 11.19
CA ASN A 106 6.97 -15.84 11.69
C ASN A 106 6.58 -15.47 13.14
N LEU A 107 7.06 -14.34 13.66
CA LEU A 107 6.84 -13.92 15.04
C LEU A 107 5.35 -13.66 15.32
N GLY A 108 4.65 -13.00 14.38
CA GLY A 108 3.20 -12.77 14.48
C GLY A 108 2.39 -14.07 14.55
N SER A 109 2.83 -15.11 13.85
CA SER A 109 2.16 -16.41 13.77
C SER A 109 2.45 -17.30 14.99
N LYS A 110 3.52 -17.04 15.76
CA LYS A 110 3.90 -17.76 16.99
C LYS A 110 3.16 -17.27 18.24
N SER A 111 2.49 -16.11 18.19
CA SER A 111 1.64 -15.60 19.28
C SER A 111 0.31 -16.36 19.45
N ARG A 112 0.18 -17.55 18.86
CA ARG A 112 -0.99 -18.44 18.99
C ARG A 112 -1.07 -19.00 20.41
N SER A 113 -1.82 -18.33 21.29
CA SER A 113 -2.39 -19.02 22.45
C SER A 113 -3.49 -19.98 21.95
N LYS A 114 -3.61 -21.15 22.59
CA LYS A 114 -4.66 -22.15 22.28
C LYS A 114 -6.09 -21.65 22.60
N SER A 115 -6.26 -20.42 23.11
CA SER A 115 -7.54 -19.91 23.63
C SER A 115 -8.09 -18.65 22.94
N SER A 116 -7.34 -17.92 22.10
CA SER A 116 -7.86 -16.72 21.43
C SER A 116 -8.39 -17.02 20.02
N LYS A 117 -9.72 -16.99 19.86
CA LYS A 117 -10.39 -17.01 18.55
C LYS A 117 -9.94 -15.79 17.72
N LYS A 118 -9.37 -16.04 16.54
CA LYS A 118 -8.92 -15.10 15.49
C LYS A 118 -7.81 -14.13 15.94
N SER A 119 -6.57 -14.37 15.49
CA SER A 119 -5.54 -13.33 15.53
C SER A 119 -6.03 -12.11 14.73
N ASP A 120 -5.74 -10.92 15.23
CA ASP A 120 -5.91 -9.70 14.46
C ASP A 120 -4.89 -9.72 13.30
N LYS A 121 -5.34 -10.16 12.11
CA LYS A 121 -4.52 -10.27 10.90
C LYS A 121 -3.84 -8.94 10.57
N THR A 122 -4.49 -7.82 10.90
CA THR A 122 -3.95 -6.47 10.71
C THR A 122 -2.76 -6.22 11.62
N LEU A 123 -2.84 -6.62 12.90
CA LEU A 123 -1.72 -6.52 13.83
C LEU A 123 -0.53 -7.40 13.41
N GLU A 124 -0.79 -8.65 13.00
CA GLU A 124 0.25 -9.55 12.50
C GLU A 124 0.98 -8.97 11.28
N THR A 125 0.21 -8.43 10.32
CA THR A 125 0.74 -7.76 9.14
C THR A 125 1.57 -6.54 9.52
N GLY A 126 1.07 -5.70 10.43
CA GLY A 126 1.80 -4.53 10.93
C GLY A 126 3.11 -4.89 11.62
N ILE A 127 3.14 -5.95 12.43
CA ILE A 127 4.37 -6.45 13.06
C ILE A 127 5.38 -6.89 12.02
N ASN A 128 4.96 -7.62 10.98
CA ASN A 128 5.87 -8.06 9.92
C ASN A 128 6.39 -6.90 9.06
N LEU A 129 5.57 -5.89 8.77
CA LEU A 129 6.02 -4.65 8.13
C LEU A 129 7.05 -3.91 8.99
N LEU A 130 6.82 -3.84 10.31
CA LEU A 130 7.74 -3.22 11.25
C LEU A 130 9.08 -3.97 11.32
N LEU A 131 9.07 -5.31 11.36
CA LEU A 131 10.29 -6.12 11.27
C LEU A 131 11.05 -5.81 9.97
N SER A 132 10.33 -5.77 8.85
CA SER A 132 10.90 -5.38 7.56
C SER A 132 11.48 -3.96 7.60
N ALA A 133 10.83 -3.00 8.26
CA ALA A 133 11.32 -1.64 8.44
C ALA A 133 12.63 -1.58 9.24
N ILE A 134 12.72 -2.32 10.36
CA ILE A 134 13.91 -2.36 11.23
C ILE A 134 15.10 -3.04 10.55
N SER A 135 14.84 -3.94 9.59
CA SER A 135 15.91 -4.57 8.80
C SER A 135 16.59 -3.62 7.81
N ASN A 136 15.96 -2.47 7.52
CA ASN A 136 16.49 -1.44 6.64
C ASN A 136 17.69 -0.74 7.30
N ASP A 137 18.66 -0.30 6.51
CA ASP A 137 19.81 0.44 7.02
C ASP A 137 19.41 1.88 7.42
N VAL A 138 18.30 2.39 6.87
CA VAL A 138 17.69 3.64 7.29
C VAL A 138 16.89 3.40 8.58
N PRO A 139 17.07 4.20 9.65
CA PRO A 139 16.38 4.02 10.92
C PRO A 139 14.86 4.09 10.82
N LEU A 140 14.14 3.34 11.66
CA LEU A 140 12.67 3.38 11.74
C LEU A 140 12.14 4.81 12.01
N SER A 141 12.88 5.63 12.75
CA SER A 141 12.51 7.03 13.02
C SER A 141 12.34 7.84 11.73
N TYR A 142 13.08 7.54 10.66
CA TYR A 142 12.88 8.17 9.35
C TYR A 142 11.45 7.92 8.85
N LEU A 143 11.01 6.66 8.83
CA LEU A 143 9.67 6.29 8.38
C LEU A 143 8.59 6.98 9.21
N VAL A 144 8.74 6.96 10.53
CA VAL A 144 7.79 7.57 11.48
C VAL A 144 7.74 9.09 11.35
N ASN A 145 8.88 9.75 11.06
CA ASN A 145 8.92 11.20 10.86
C ASN A 145 8.32 11.60 9.51
N GLN A 146 8.57 10.83 8.44
CA GLN A 146 8.06 11.14 7.11
C GLN A 146 6.56 10.84 6.97
N LEU A 147 6.09 9.75 7.60
CA LEU A 147 4.72 9.25 7.50
C LEU A 147 3.90 9.47 8.77
N GLY A 148 4.44 10.22 9.72
CA GLY A 148 3.72 10.59 10.94
C GLY A 148 2.48 11.39 10.59
N GLU A 149 1.41 11.16 11.33
CA GLU A 149 0.26 12.05 11.37
C GLU A 149 0.63 13.25 12.24
N ASP A 150 0.38 14.47 11.76
CA ASP A 150 0.61 15.70 12.52
C ASP A 150 -0.55 16.01 13.50
N ASP A 151 -1.67 15.28 13.40
CA ASP A 151 -2.89 15.64 14.12
C ASP A 151 -3.44 14.50 15.00
N GLU A 152 -3.23 14.61 16.31
CA GLU A 152 -3.84 13.71 17.30
C GLU A 152 -5.38 13.79 17.30
N SER A 153 -5.97 14.85 16.71
CA SER A 153 -7.40 15.17 16.80
C SER A 153 -8.31 14.40 15.83
N ILE A 154 -7.77 13.77 14.76
CA ILE A 154 -8.60 13.00 13.82
C ILE A 154 -9.09 11.72 14.50
N SER A 155 -10.38 11.70 14.84
CA SER A 155 -11.06 10.54 15.43
C SER A 155 -11.46 9.57 14.32
N THR A 156 -10.81 8.40 14.27
CA THR A 156 -11.19 7.31 13.35
C THR A 156 -11.97 6.21 14.08
N PRO A 157 -12.90 5.51 13.41
CA PRO A 157 -13.56 4.34 13.96
C PRO A 157 -12.55 3.33 14.53
N GLY A 158 -12.75 2.94 15.79
CA GLY A 158 -11.89 1.95 16.44
C GLY A 158 -10.47 2.44 16.84
N LYS A 159 -10.15 3.75 16.71
CA LYS A 159 -8.83 4.32 17.07
C LYS A 159 -8.33 3.89 18.45
N SER A 160 -9.16 4.02 19.48
CA SER A 160 -8.81 3.66 20.87
C SER A 160 -8.48 2.16 21.03
N LYS A 161 -9.31 1.29 20.44
CA LYS A 161 -9.08 -0.16 20.46
C LYS A 161 -7.78 -0.52 19.73
N ARG A 162 -7.55 0.07 18.56
CA ARG A 162 -6.34 -0.12 17.76
C ARG A 162 -5.08 0.32 18.51
N LEU A 163 -5.11 1.52 19.12
CA LEU A 163 -3.98 2.08 19.86
C LEU A 163 -3.64 1.26 21.11
N SER A 164 -4.65 0.74 21.82
CA SER A 164 -4.44 -0.17 22.96
C SER A 164 -3.82 -1.51 22.52
N SER A 165 -4.23 -2.06 21.37
CA SER A 165 -3.60 -3.23 20.76
C SER A 165 -2.14 -2.97 20.39
N TYR A 166 -1.81 -1.83 19.78
CA TYR A 166 -0.43 -1.47 19.41
C TYR A 166 0.45 -1.22 20.63
N THR A 167 -0.07 -0.57 21.66
CA THR A 167 0.62 -0.38 22.94
C THR A 167 0.93 -1.73 23.62
N SER A 168 -0.02 -2.66 23.57
CA SER A 168 0.17 -4.02 24.10
C SER A 168 1.22 -4.81 23.30
N ALA A 169 1.21 -4.69 21.97
CA ALA A 169 2.20 -5.32 21.10
C ALA A 169 3.60 -4.76 21.34
N GLU A 170 3.73 -3.46 21.57
CA GLU A 170 5.01 -2.81 21.86
C GLU A 170 5.73 -3.44 23.07
N VAL A 171 5.01 -3.73 24.17
CA VAL A 171 5.61 -4.37 25.36
C VAL A 171 6.30 -5.69 25.01
N SER A 172 5.71 -6.47 24.11
CA SER A 172 6.29 -7.74 23.64
C SER A 172 7.44 -7.51 22.67
N LEU A 173 7.28 -6.60 21.71
CA LEU A 173 8.30 -6.30 20.70
C LEU A 173 9.59 -5.78 21.33
N ARG A 174 9.51 -4.93 22.36
CA ARG A 174 10.67 -4.42 23.09
C ARG A 174 11.53 -5.52 23.75
N LYS A 175 10.94 -6.68 24.06
CA LYS A 175 11.66 -7.84 24.63
C LYS A 175 12.31 -8.70 23.56
N LEU A 176 11.74 -8.71 22.35
CA LEU A 176 12.11 -9.62 21.26
C LEU A 176 13.08 -8.97 20.27
N LEU A 177 13.02 -7.64 20.13
CA LEU A 177 13.81 -6.90 19.15
C LEU A 177 15.11 -6.39 19.77
N PRO A 178 16.24 -6.53 19.07
CA PRO A 178 17.55 -6.08 19.55
C PRO A 178 17.72 -4.55 19.47
N CYS A 179 16.76 -3.83 18.89
CA CYS A 179 16.82 -2.37 18.68
C CYS A 179 16.09 -1.62 19.83
N PRO A 180 16.79 -0.93 20.73
CA PRO A 180 16.15 -0.14 21.76
C PRO A 180 15.69 1.21 21.18
N LEU A 181 14.43 1.30 20.78
CA LEU A 181 13.79 2.58 20.44
C LEU A 181 13.14 3.23 21.66
N PRO A 182 12.91 4.56 21.67
CA PRO A 182 12.12 5.22 22.71
C PRO A 182 10.74 4.56 22.90
N GLN A 183 10.21 4.63 24.12
CA GLN A 183 8.86 4.13 24.41
C GLN A 183 7.83 4.84 23.52
N GLY A 184 6.88 4.08 22.98
CA GLY A 184 5.86 4.54 22.03
C GLY A 184 6.27 4.43 20.56
N SER A 185 7.56 4.23 20.25
CA SER A 185 8.04 4.23 18.87
C SER A 185 7.46 3.10 18.03
N TYR A 186 7.31 1.91 18.64
CA TYR A 186 6.75 0.75 17.95
C TYR A 186 5.24 0.91 17.74
N SER A 187 4.53 1.39 18.76
CA SER A 187 3.10 1.69 18.63
C SER A 187 2.84 2.75 17.55
N LYS A 188 3.64 3.82 17.52
CA LYS A 188 3.55 4.87 16.50
C LYS A 188 3.86 4.32 15.10
N ALA A 189 4.90 3.51 14.94
CA ALA A 189 5.22 2.88 13.66
C ALA A 189 4.13 1.92 13.16
N LEU A 190 3.50 1.16 14.06
CA LEU A 190 2.35 0.31 13.71
C LEU A 190 1.15 1.15 13.24
N SER A 191 0.87 2.25 13.93
CA SER A 191 -0.18 3.20 13.51
C SER A 191 0.13 3.81 12.16
N THR A 192 1.33 4.36 11.97
CA THR A 192 1.80 4.88 10.69
C THR A 192 1.67 3.86 9.57
N SER A 193 2.04 2.60 9.82
CA SER A 193 1.94 1.54 8.82
C SER A 193 0.48 1.27 8.42
N HIS A 194 -0.47 1.40 9.34
CA HIS A 194 -1.88 1.12 9.07
C HIS A 194 -2.48 2.08 8.03
N PHE A 195 -2.11 3.36 8.07
CA PHE A 195 -2.72 4.39 7.21
C PHE A 195 -1.95 4.64 5.90
N ASN A 196 -0.68 4.21 5.83
CA ASN A 196 0.19 4.53 4.70
C ASN A 196 0.59 3.31 3.85
N ALA A 197 0.17 2.11 4.24
CA ALA A 197 0.51 0.88 3.52
C ALA A 197 -0.22 0.80 2.18
N VAL A 198 0.55 0.49 1.14
CA VAL A 198 0.07 0.21 -0.21
C VAL A 198 -0.09 -1.29 -0.36
N GLY A 199 -1.25 -1.74 -0.83
CA GLY A 199 -1.51 -3.17 -1.06
C GLY A 199 -0.76 -3.71 -2.28
N LEU A 200 -0.33 -4.97 -2.18
CA LEU A 200 0.20 -5.78 -3.28
C LEU A 200 -0.85 -6.79 -3.67
N TYR A 201 -1.07 -6.99 -4.97
CA TYR A 201 -2.11 -7.88 -5.49
C TYR A 201 -1.51 -8.81 -6.53
N ASP A 202 -2.06 -10.02 -6.63
CA ASP A 202 -1.81 -10.89 -7.77
C ASP A 202 -2.68 -10.51 -8.96
N GLU A 203 -2.44 -11.17 -10.09
CA GLU A 203 -3.20 -11.00 -11.33
C GLU A 203 -4.70 -11.33 -11.19
N TYR A 204 -5.08 -12.11 -10.17
CA TYR A 204 -6.47 -12.44 -9.87
C TYR A 204 -7.13 -11.46 -8.89
N GLY A 205 -6.47 -10.36 -8.55
CA GLY A 205 -6.97 -9.34 -7.62
C GLY A 205 -6.94 -9.76 -6.14
N SER A 206 -6.25 -10.86 -5.79
CA SER A 206 -6.06 -11.22 -4.39
C SER A 206 -4.88 -10.47 -3.77
N GLU A 207 -5.11 -9.86 -2.61
CA GLU A 207 -4.05 -9.16 -1.88
C GLU A 207 -2.97 -10.12 -1.39
N THR A 208 -1.77 -10.00 -1.95
CA THR A 208 -0.59 -10.82 -1.65
C THR A 208 0.27 -10.26 -0.53
N GLY A 209 0.16 -8.97 -0.22
CA GLY A 209 0.97 -8.31 0.78
C GLY A 209 0.77 -6.80 0.85
N TYR A 210 1.71 -6.12 1.50
CA TYR A 210 1.74 -4.67 1.58
C TYR A 210 3.17 -4.14 1.46
N LEU A 211 3.31 -2.89 1.04
CA LEU A 211 4.54 -2.13 1.14
C LEU A 211 4.30 -0.75 1.73
N LEU A 212 5.35 -0.13 2.25
CA LEU A 212 5.36 1.26 2.66
C LEU A 212 6.39 2.01 1.83
N SER A 213 5.96 3.12 1.22
CA SER A 213 6.84 4.03 0.51
C SER A 213 6.49 5.47 0.89
N PRO A 214 7.43 6.22 1.50
CA PRO A 214 7.20 7.61 1.86
C PRO A 214 6.70 8.51 0.74
N LEU A 215 7.18 8.32 -0.50
CA LEU A 215 6.71 9.09 -1.65
C LEU A 215 5.28 8.72 -2.05
N MET A 216 4.92 7.42 -2.06
CA MET A 216 3.57 6.99 -2.44
C MET A 216 2.51 7.43 -1.42
N ALA A 217 2.88 7.50 -0.15
CA ALA A 217 1.98 7.91 0.92
C ALA A 217 1.59 9.41 0.86
N LEU A 218 2.32 10.21 0.05
CA LEU A 218 1.98 11.62 -0.20
C LEU A 218 1.00 11.80 -1.36
N VAL A 219 0.58 10.74 -2.03
CA VAL A 219 -0.34 10.82 -3.18
C VAL A 219 -1.72 10.48 -2.71
N ASN A 220 -2.61 11.46 -2.73
CA ASN A 220 -3.95 11.36 -2.14
C ASN A 220 -4.92 10.49 -2.95
N HIS A 221 -6.05 10.21 -2.29
CA HIS A 221 -7.15 9.49 -2.88
C HIS A 221 -8.02 10.35 -3.80
N SER A 222 -8.46 9.78 -4.93
CA SER A 222 -9.66 10.20 -5.65
C SER A 222 -10.41 8.98 -6.19
N CYS A 223 -11.75 9.00 -6.18
CA CYS A 223 -12.56 7.99 -6.87
C CYS A 223 -12.63 8.23 -8.40
N LEU A 224 -12.11 9.37 -8.85
CA LEU A 224 -11.83 9.68 -10.26
C LEU A 224 -10.37 10.17 -10.35
N PRO A 225 -9.40 9.26 -10.19
CA PRO A 225 -7.99 9.63 -10.12
C PRO A 225 -7.44 10.04 -11.48
N ASN A 226 -6.33 10.80 -11.46
CA ASN A 226 -5.55 11.09 -12.67
C ASN A 226 -4.35 10.15 -12.85
N CYS A 227 -4.06 9.29 -11.88
CA CYS A 227 -3.01 8.27 -11.96
C CYS A 227 -3.52 6.89 -11.57
N CYS A 228 -2.90 5.85 -12.14
CA CYS A 228 -2.98 4.48 -11.63
C CYS A 228 -1.64 4.05 -11.04
N GLN A 229 -1.72 3.12 -10.10
CA GLN A 229 -0.55 2.50 -9.49
C GLN A 229 -0.06 1.32 -10.33
N VAL A 230 1.25 1.15 -10.47
CA VAL A 230 1.83 -0.07 -11.06
C VAL A 230 2.92 -0.56 -10.14
N VAL A 231 2.91 -1.86 -9.82
CA VAL A 231 3.96 -2.48 -9.01
C VAL A 231 4.72 -3.48 -9.86
N GLU A 232 5.97 -3.18 -10.15
CA GLU A 232 6.82 -4.05 -10.95
C GLU A 232 8.28 -3.90 -10.53
N ASN A 233 9.07 -4.95 -10.69
CA ASN A 233 10.52 -4.90 -10.47
C ASN A 233 10.93 -4.35 -9.09
N GLY A 234 10.11 -4.61 -8.06
CA GLY A 234 10.37 -4.18 -6.67
C GLY A 234 10.12 -2.69 -6.41
N ARG A 235 9.44 -2.00 -7.33
CA ARG A 235 9.14 -0.57 -7.29
C ARG A 235 7.65 -0.33 -7.43
N VAL A 236 7.22 0.86 -7.00
CA VAL A 236 5.87 1.37 -7.20
C VAL A 236 5.94 2.58 -8.11
N PHE A 237 5.13 2.57 -9.15
CA PHE A 237 5.03 3.64 -10.13
C PHE A 237 3.63 4.25 -10.07
N LEU A 238 3.55 5.54 -10.36
CA LEU A 238 2.30 6.18 -10.75
C LEU A 238 2.37 6.55 -12.21
N LYS A 239 1.42 6.03 -12.98
CA LYS A 239 1.28 6.30 -14.41
C LYS A 239 0.05 7.18 -14.62
N ALA A 240 0.22 8.26 -15.37
CA ALA A 240 -0.86 9.20 -15.69
C ALA A 240 -1.93 8.52 -16.56
N LEU A 241 -3.20 8.62 -16.16
CA LEU A 241 -4.36 8.09 -16.90
C LEU A 241 -4.84 9.04 -18.00
N ARG A 242 -4.58 10.34 -17.80
CA ARG A 242 -4.87 11.44 -18.71
C ARG A 242 -3.71 12.43 -18.71
N ASP A 243 -3.75 13.42 -19.58
CA ASP A 243 -2.86 14.57 -19.46
C ASP A 243 -3.08 15.26 -18.11
N ILE A 244 -1.98 15.62 -17.44
CA ILE A 244 -1.95 16.31 -16.14
C ILE A 244 -1.27 17.67 -16.34
N GLU A 245 -1.98 18.74 -15.99
CA GLU A 245 -1.49 20.12 -16.13
C GLU A 245 -0.61 20.55 -14.95
N VAL A 246 0.23 21.56 -15.17
CA VAL A 246 1.06 22.17 -14.12
C VAL A 246 0.18 22.64 -12.95
N GLY A 247 0.53 22.24 -11.74
CA GLY A 247 -0.18 22.57 -10.51
C GLY A 247 -1.32 21.59 -10.15
N GLU A 248 -1.64 20.61 -10.99
CA GLU A 248 -2.60 19.57 -10.62
C GLU A 248 -2.03 18.60 -9.58
N GLU A 249 -2.86 18.26 -8.59
CA GLU A 249 -2.58 17.24 -7.58
C GLU A 249 -2.57 15.84 -8.20
N LEU A 250 -1.56 15.04 -7.87
CA LEU A 250 -1.52 13.63 -8.23
C LEU A 250 -2.46 12.85 -7.29
N SER A 251 -3.28 11.98 -7.87
CA SER A 251 -4.17 11.11 -7.11
C SER A 251 -4.28 9.72 -7.71
N TYR A 252 -4.49 8.71 -6.86
CA TYR A 252 -4.86 7.35 -7.26
C TYR A 252 -6.00 6.83 -6.38
N SER A 253 -6.63 5.70 -6.76
CA SER A 253 -7.71 5.15 -5.95
C SER A 253 -7.18 4.29 -4.81
N TYR A 254 -7.66 4.57 -3.59
CA TYR A 254 -7.38 3.78 -2.39
C TYR A 254 -8.45 2.70 -2.17
N VAL A 255 -9.44 2.59 -3.06
CA VAL A 255 -10.54 1.63 -2.94
C VAL A 255 -10.90 1.12 -4.34
N SER A 256 -11.54 -0.04 -4.41
CA SER A 256 -12.12 -0.50 -5.67
C SER A 256 -13.24 0.45 -6.11
N ILE A 257 -13.16 0.94 -7.35
CA ILE A 257 -14.18 1.79 -7.99
C ILE A 257 -15.42 0.97 -8.35
N GLY A 258 -15.31 -0.36 -8.47
CA GLY A 258 -16.46 -1.23 -8.70
C GLY A 258 -17.42 -1.34 -7.50
N LEU A 259 -17.00 -0.89 -6.32
CA LEU A 259 -17.87 -0.82 -5.14
C LEU A 259 -18.85 0.34 -5.25
N ASP A 260 -20.05 0.20 -4.68
CA ASP A 260 -21.01 1.29 -4.60
C ASP A 260 -20.49 2.49 -3.77
N SER A 261 -21.13 3.64 -3.95
CA SER A 261 -20.69 4.90 -3.34
C SER A 261 -20.64 4.83 -1.81
N ASP A 262 -21.62 4.19 -1.18
CA ASP A 262 -21.71 4.11 0.28
C ASP A 262 -20.69 3.13 0.85
N ARG A 263 -20.41 2.04 0.15
CA ARG A 263 -19.35 1.10 0.51
C ARG A 263 -17.98 1.75 0.41
N ARG A 264 -17.71 2.53 -0.64
CA ARG A 264 -16.46 3.31 -0.74
C ARG A 264 -16.34 4.30 0.41
N LYS A 265 -17.37 5.11 0.68
CA LYS A 265 -17.38 6.05 1.82
C LYS A 265 -17.08 5.35 3.14
N SER A 266 -17.75 4.22 3.41
CA SER A 266 -17.55 3.45 4.64
C SER A 266 -16.12 2.94 4.80
N ILE A 267 -15.41 2.61 3.72
CA ILE A 267 -14.00 2.21 3.79
C ILE A 267 -13.13 3.43 4.08
N LEU A 268 -13.34 4.54 3.38
CA LEU A 268 -12.57 5.78 3.55
C LEU A 268 -12.76 6.40 4.94
N ASP A 269 -13.94 6.27 5.54
CA ASP A 269 -14.21 6.72 6.90
C ASP A 269 -13.32 6.01 7.94
N ASN A 270 -12.85 4.78 7.66
CA ASN A 270 -11.87 4.10 8.53
C ASN A 270 -10.50 4.80 8.53
N TRP A 271 -10.20 5.56 7.48
CA TRP A 271 -9.03 6.44 7.37
C TRP A 271 -9.29 7.86 7.88
N GLY A 272 -10.52 8.16 8.32
CA GLY A 272 -10.84 9.43 8.97
C GLY A 272 -11.14 10.58 8.02
N PHE A 273 -11.45 10.30 6.75
CA PHE A 273 -11.81 11.34 5.79
C PHE A 273 -12.97 10.93 4.89
N THR A 274 -13.71 11.92 4.40
CA THR A 274 -14.77 11.74 3.41
C THR A 274 -14.32 12.28 2.06
N CYS A 275 -14.37 11.46 1.02
CA CYS A 275 -13.94 11.86 -0.32
C CYS A 275 -14.92 12.86 -0.95
N GLY A 276 -14.40 14.03 -1.30
CA GLY A 276 -15.14 15.10 -1.99
C GLY A 276 -14.84 15.19 -3.48
N CYS A 277 -14.28 14.16 -4.12
CA CYS A 277 -13.89 14.20 -5.54
C CYS A 277 -15.10 14.35 -6.49
N TYR A 278 -14.84 14.63 -7.77
CA TYR A 278 -15.90 14.84 -8.77
C TYR A 278 -16.90 13.68 -8.82
N ARG A 279 -16.43 12.42 -8.90
CA ARG A 279 -17.30 11.22 -8.87
C ARG A 279 -18.22 11.21 -7.66
N CYS A 280 -17.68 11.36 -6.45
CA CYS A 280 -18.47 11.34 -5.22
C CYS A 280 -19.53 12.46 -5.19
N ARG A 281 -19.20 13.67 -5.66
CA ARG A 281 -20.16 14.78 -5.72
C ARG A 281 -21.32 14.49 -6.68
N ILE A 282 -21.02 13.94 -7.86
CA ILE A 282 -22.04 13.56 -8.83
C ILE A 282 -22.93 12.45 -8.26
N GLU A 283 -22.35 11.38 -7.72
CA GLU A 283 -23.13 10.25 -7.18
C GLU A 283 -24.05 10.66 -6.03
N ILE A 284 -23.62 11.60 -5.17
CA ILE A 284 -24.45 12.18 -4.11
C ILE A 284 -25.62 13.00 -4.68
N GLN A 285 -25.38 13.81 -5.70
CA GLN A 285 -26.39 14.68 -6.30
C GLN A 285 -27.41 13.92 -7.15
N SER A 286 -26.96 12.88 -7.83
CA SER A 286 -27.71 12.19 -8.89
C SER A 286 -28.56 11.01 -8.43
N GLY A 287 -28.41 10.57 -7.16
CA GLY A 287 -29.17 9.46 -6.58
C GLY A 287 -29.22 8.21 -7.47
N GLU A 288 -28.12 7.45 -7.58
CA GLU A 288 -27.94 6.17 -8.30
C GLU A 288 -28.42 6.05 -9.77
N LYS A 289 -29.18 7.00 -10.33
CA LYS A 289 -29.93 6.83 -11.59
C LYS A 289 -29.56 7.81 -12.70
N THR A 290 -28.61 8.70 -12.48
CA THR A 290 -28.17 9.63 -13.54
C THR A 290 -26.85 9.14 -14.12
N THR A 291 -26.87 8.85 -15.42
CA THR A 291 -25.69 8.54 -16.22
C THR A 291 -24.83 9.79 -16.38
N ASN A 292 -23.53 9.70 -16.06
CA ASN A 292 -22.57 10.77 -16.30
C ASN A 292 -21.52 10.26 -17.28
N SER A 293 -21.53 10.82 -18.48
CA SER A 293 -20.70 10.36 -19.59
C SER A 293 -19.20 10.41 -19.31
N GLU A 294 -18.73 11.35 -18.47
CA GLU A 294 -17.32 11.43 -18.07
C GLU A 294 -16.93 10.27 -17.16
N LEU A 295 -17.80 9.92 -16.20
CA LEU A 295 -17.59 8.78 -15.31
C LEU A 295 -17.66 7.45 -16.06
N GLU A 296 -18.61 7.32 -16.99
CA GLU A 296 -18.76 6.13 -17.85
C GLU A 296 -17.54 5.96 -18.74
N THR A 297 -17.07 7.04 -19.38
CA THR A 297 -15.86 7.01 -20.22
C THR A 297 -14.63 6.61 -19.41
N PHE A 298 -14.51 7.11 -18.18
CA PHE A 298 -13.43 6.73 -17.28
C PHE A 298 -13.51 5.25 -16.91
N ASP A 299 -14.68 4.77 -16.47
CA ASP A 299 -14.89 3.38 -16.09
C ASP A 299 -14.64 2.44 -17.26
N GLU A 300 -15.04 2.85 -18.46
CA GLU A 300 -14.83 2.07 -19.67
C GLU A 300 -13.36 1.86 -20.03
N ARG A 301 -12.53 2.89 -19.81
CA ARG A 301 -11.12 2.87 -20.20
C ARG A 301 -10.21 2.35 -19.10
N HIS A 302 -10.55 2.59 -17.85
CA HIS A 302 -9.62 2.50 -16.74
C HIS A 302 -10.09 1.64 -15.58
N VAL A 303 -11.35 1.19 -15.51
CA VAL A 303 -11.82 0.35 -14.40
C VAL A 303 -11.96 -1.09 -14.84
N CYS A 304 -11.17 -1.97 -14.21
CA CYS A 304 -11.21 -3.42 -14.43
C CYS A 304 -12.51 -4.03 -13.88
N CYS A 305 -12.87 -5.25 -14.27
CA CYS A 305 -14.01 -6.00 -13.73
C CYS A 305 -13.93 -6.19 -12.20
N CYS A 306 -12.72 -6.25 -11.62
CA CYS A 306 -12.52 -6.29 -10.16
C CYS A 306 -12.64 -4.90 -9.48
N GLY A 307 -12.82 -3.84 -10.28
CA GLY A 307 -12.95 -2.46 -9.89
C GLY A 307 -11.63 -1.73 -9.58
N ALA A 308 -10.48 -2.35 -9.82
CA ALA A 308 -9.19 -1.67 -9.76
C ALA A 308 -9.03 -0.68 -10.93
N VAL A 309 -8.30 0.42 -10.68
CA VAL A 309 -8.04 1.45 -11.70
C VAL A 309 -6.73 1.14 -12.42
N SER A 310 -6.79 0.82 -13.71
CA SER A 310 -5.67 0.49 -14.58
C SER A 310 -5.46 1.54 -15.67
N PHE A 311 -4.25 1.61 -16.24
CA PHE A 311 -3.98 2.46 -17.40
C PHE A 311 -4.79 2.03 -18.61
N GLU A 312 -4.83 0.72 -18.88
CA GLU A 312 -5.63 0.09 -19.92
C GLU A 312 -6.34 -1.12 -19.32
N VAL A 313 -7.56 -1.37 -19.77
CA VAL A 313 -8.36 -2.54 -19.39
C VAL A 313 -8.55 -3.40 -20.63
N GLU A 314 -7.89 -4.56 -20.68
CA GLU A 314 -8.15 -5.55 -21.71
C GLU A 314 -9.49 -6.22 -21.41
N ARG A 315 -10.49 -5.95 -22.25
CA ARG A 315 -11.78 -6.65 -22.20
C ARG A 315 -11.69 -7.83 -23.15
N ASN A 316 -11.40 -9.02 -22.64
CA ASN A 316 -11.67 -10.23 -23.41
C ASN A 316 -13.17 -10.27 -23.67
N ARG A 317 -13.58 -10.03 -24.93
CA ARG A 317 -14.93 -10.34 -25.40
C ARG A 317 -15.06 -11.85 -25.46
N GLY A 318 -15.12 -12.51 -24.31
CA GLY A 318 -15.50 -13.91 -24.18
C GLY A 318 -16.89 -14.08 -24.80
N GLY A 319 -17.11 -15.21 -25.46
CA GLY A 319 -18.44 -15.56 -25.98
C GLY A 319 -19.48 -15.57 -24.86
N GLU A 320 -20.76 -15.45 -25.21
CA GLU A 320 -21.87 -15.49 -24.25
C GLU A 320 -21.70 -16.65 -23.24
N GLY A 321 -21.35 -16.32 -21.98
CA GLY A 321 -21.21 -17.28 -20.88
C GLY A 321 -19.82 -17.45 -20.26
N GLU A 322 -18.78 -16.76 -20.73
CA GLU A 322 -17.45 -16.76 -20.09
C GLU A 322 -17.28 -15.59 -19.10
N GLU A 323 -16.75 -15.86 -17.90
CA GLU A 323 -16.41 -14.82 -16.91
C GLU A 323 -15.29 -13.92 -17.47
N GLU A 324 -15.43 -12.59 -17.33
CA GLU A 324 -14.37 -11.65 -17.72
C GLU A 324 -13.13 -11.86 -16.84
N ASP A 325 -12.06 -12.42 -17.41
CA ASP A 325 -10.79 -12.56 -16.71
C ASP A 325 -10.24 -11.18 -16.29
N CYS A 326 -9.86 -11.07 -15.01
CA CYS A 326 -9.22 -9.89 -14.47
C CYS A 326 -7.79 -9.78 -15.02
N VAL A 327 -7.53 -8.82 -15.90
CA VAL A 327 -6.18 -8.60 -16.50
C VAL A 327 -5.46 -7.38 -15.89
N CYS A 328 -6.03 -6.75 -14.85
CA CYS A 328 -5.34 -5.62 -14.22
C CYS A 328 -4.18 -6.11 -13.35
N HIS A 329 -2.94 -5.94 -13.82
CA HIS A 329 -1.73 -6.06 -12.99
C HIS A 329 -1.62 -4.91 -11.96
N ILE A 330 -2.73 -4.30 -11.55
CA ILE A 330 -2.78 -3.01 -10.88
C ILE A 330 -3.63 -3.07 -9.61
N ALA A 331 -2.95 -2.75 -8.52
CA ALA A 331 -3.41 -2.69 -7.15
C ALA A 331 -4.34 -1.49 -6.89
N GLY A 332 -5.38 -1.70 -6.08
CA GLY A 332 -6.00 -0.65 -5.27
C GLY A 332 -5.84 -1.04 -3.80
N ILE A 333 -5.64 -0.10 -2.88
CA ILE A 333 -5.59 -0.41 -1.44
C ILE A 333 -6.96 -1.00 -1.02
N ILE A 334 -7.01 -2.09 -0.25
CA ILE A 334 -8.24 -2.47 0.45
C ILE A 334 -7.84 -3.00 1.84
N MET A 335 -8.07 -2.19 2.87
CA MET A 335 -8.21 -2.68 4.25
C MET A 335 -9.59 -2.30 4.78
#